data_AF-A0A520HTW7-F1
#
_entry.id   AF-A0A520HTW7-F1
#
_cell.length_a   1.000
_cell.length_b   1.000
_cell.length_c   1.000
_cell.angle_alpha   90.00
_cell.angle_beta   90.00
_cell.angle_gamma   90.00
#
_symmetry.space_group_name_H-M   'P 1'
#
loop_
_entity.id
_entity.type
_entity.pdbx_description
1 polymer ?
#
loop_
_entity_poly.entity_id
_entity_poly.type
_entity_poly.pdbx_seq_one_letter_code
_entity_poly.pdbx_strand_id
1 'polypeptide(L)'
;VADDFSAAVDGGGKVIGDAKADWRGREGEVPQRDRTGAKVLADGTKVAPLEGRIIKGPEFLTVFDGRTGRALATAAYDPPRSASLNPTYDEMDRVWGDGYGNRVDRFLAGTAYLDGRLPSMVFGRGYYARTVVAAWDYRGGKLTKRWTFDSSAPGNADYAGRGNHQMSIADVDRDGRDEVIYGSMAIDDTGKGLWTKPLFHGDAMHVGDLDPSRPGLEKFGVHEEVKRNGGIGSALLDARTGEILWSKPAETDTGRGLSADIDPRYVGEEMWGSNSPDLFDVHGKAIGPHPRQTNFAIWWDGDRLRELLDGTTISKWDWRTGTTTTLLKGEGMASDNGTKANPTLQADLIGDWREEVVWRSADNRELRIYTTPFPTTHRYVTLMQDPVYRAGVAWQNTAYNQPPHTSFYLGEPKVTEEVK
;
A
#
# COMPACT_ATOMS: atom_id res chain seq x y z
N VAL A 1 -0.37 -2.28 -16.83
CA VAL A 1 -1.50 -2.98 -16.18
C VAL A 1 -1.18 -4.46 -16.18
N ALA A 2 -1.43 -5.13 -15.06
CA ALA A 2 -1.35 -6.58 -14.94
C ALA A 2 -2.78 -7.10 -14.81
N ASP A 3 -3.18 -7.99 -15.72
CA ASP A 3 -4.57 -8.41 -15.84
C ASP A 3 -4.67 -9.92 -15.99
N ASP A 4 -5.74 -10.47 -15.41
CA ASP A 4 -6.12 -11.87 -15.51
C ASP A 4 -7.43 -11.99 -16.32
N PHE A 5 -7.35 -11.66 -17.62
CA PHE A 5 -8.47 -11.76 -18.55
C PHE A 5 -8.24 -12.88 -19.57
N SER A 6 -9.32 -13.46 -20.07
CA SER A 6 -9.25 -14.30 -21.28
C SER A 6 -8.80 -13.51 -22.50
N ALA A 7 -9.24 -12.26 -22.59
CA ALA A 7 -8.69 -11.25 -23.46
C ALA A 7 -9.04 -9.84 -22.98
N ALA A 8 -8.21 -8.88 -23.36
CA ALA A 8 -8.50 -7.45 -23.29
C ALA A 8 -8.46 -6.84 -24.70
N VAL A 9 -9.29 -5.84 -24.96
CA VAL A 9 -9.23 -5.04 -26.19
C VAL A 9 -8.57 -3.71 -25.83
N ASP A 10 -7.49 -3.36 -26.51
CA ASP A 10 -6.82 -2.08 -26.29
C ASP A 10 -7.61 -0.91 -26.89
N GLY A 11 -7.21 0.32 -26.60
CA GLY A 11 -7.86 1.53 -27.12
C GLY A 11 -7.76 1.71 -28.65
N GLY A 12 -6.97 0.89 -29.34
CA GLY A 12 -6.92 0.80 -30.80
C GLY A 12 -7.77 -0.34 -31.39
N GLY A 13 -8.50 -1.09 -30.55
CA GLY A 13 -9.32 -2.23 -30.98
C GLY A 13 -8.55 -3.55 -31.15
N LYS A 14 -7.26 -3.61 -30.77
CA LYS A 14 -6.46 -4.84 -30.87
C LYS A 14 -6.70 -5.72 -29.66
N VAL A 15 -6.93 -7.01 -29.93
CA VAL A 15 -7.07 -8.04 -28.89
C VAL A 15 -5.70 -8.41 -28.33
N ILE A 16 -5.61 -8.46 -27.00
CA ILE A 16 -4.53 -9.07 -26.21
C ILE A 16 -5.09 -10.38 -25.63
N GLY A 17 -4.42 -11.51 -25.87
CA GLY A 17 -4.93 -12.83 -25.48
C GLY A 17 -5.85 -13.45 -26.53
N ASP A 18 -6.87 -14.21 -26.11
CA ASP A 18 -7.84 -14.87 -26.99
C ASP A 18 -9.26 -14.41 -26.69
N ALA A 19 -9.82 -13.59 -27.60
CA ALA A 19 -11.17 -13.03 -27.47
C ALA A 19 -12.29 -14.08 -27.41
N LYS A 20 -12.02 -15.34 -27.77
CA LYS A 20 -12.98 -16.44 -27.70
C LYS A 20 -12.82 -17.30 -26.45
N ALA A 21 -11.74 -17.14 -25.70
CA ALA A 21 -11.52 -17.90 -24.48
C ALA A 21 -12.42 -17.38 -23.34
N ASP A 22 -12.84 -18.30 -22.47
CA ASP A 22 -13.51 -18.00 -21.22
C ASP A 22 -12.89 -18.87 -20.13
N TRP A 23 -11.98 -18.27 -19.35
CA TRP A 23 -11.23 -18.98 -18.30
C TRP A 23 -11.92 -18.96 -16.94
N ARG A 24 -13.07 -18.29 -16.83
CA ARG A 24 -13.83 -18.22 -15.57
C ARG A 24 -14.26 -19.61 -15.12
N GLY A 25 -14.05 -19.91 -13.85
CA GLY A 25 -14.68 -21.04 -13.19
C GLY A 25 -16.20 -20.89 -13.28
N ARG A 26 -16.87 -21.98 -13.67
CA ARG A 26 -18.33 -22.00 -13.85
C ARG A 26 -19.06 -22.67 -12.69
N GLU A 27 -18.38 -23.56 -11.99
CA GLU A 27 -18.90 -24.36 -10.91
C GLU A 27 -17.73 -24.96 -10.11
N GLY A 28 -18.05 -25.61 -9.00
CA GLY A 28 -17.08 -26.34 -8.18
C GLY A 28 -16.68 -25.62 -6.92
N GLU A 29 -16.28 -26.42 -5.93
CA GLU A 29 -15.88 -25.98 -4.61
C GLU A 29 -14.67 -26.80 -4.17
N VAL A 30 -13.75 -26.16 -3.46
CA VAL A 30 -12.55 -26.82 -2.95
C VAL A 30 -12.45 -26.63 -1.45
N PRO A 31 -11.89 -27.62 -0.71
CA PRO A 31 -11.62 -27.47 0.71
C PRO A 31 -10.77 -26.23 0.98
N GLN A 32 -11.11 -25.50 2.04
CA GLN A 32 -10.37 -24.31 2.44
C GLN A 32 -10.25 -24.21 3.96
N ARG A 33 -9.08 -23.79 4.45
CA ARG A 33 -8.80 -23.72 5.90
C ARG A 33 -9.34 -22.43 6.52
N ASP A 34 -9.31 -21.34 5.76
CA ASP A 34 -9.76 -20.03 6.23
C ASP A 34 -11.27 -19.89 6.23
N ARG A 35 -11.78 -19.04 7.13
CA ARG A 35 -13.20 -18.70 7.16
C ARG A 35 -13.57 -17.67 6.06
N THR A 36 -12.62 -16.84 5.66
CA THR A 36 -12.85 -15.76 4.70
C THR A 36 -13.08 -16.31 3.29
N GLY A 37 -14.28 -16.08 2.76
CA GLY A 37 -14.68 -16.56 1.43
C GLY A 37 -15.04 -18.06 1.38
N ALA A 38 -15.16 -18.72 2.52
CA ALA A 38 -15.60 -20.11 2.61
C ALA A 38 -17.04 -20.22 3.13
N LYS A 39 -17.78 -21.21 2.64
CA LYS A 39 -19.01 -21.69 3.25
C LYS A 39 -18.71 -22.91 4.13
N VAL A 40 -19.47 -23.07 5.20
CA VAL A 40 -19.36 -24.24 6.11
C VAL A 40 -20.47 -25.22 5.72
N LEU A 41 -20.08 -26.45 5.37
CA LEU A 41 -20.98 -27.55 5.09
C LEU A 41 -21.55 -28.13 6.39
N ALA A 42 -22.60 -28.97 6.27
CA ALA A 42 -23.29 -29.56 7.42
C ALA A 42 -22.38 -30.44 8.30
N ASP A 43 -21.32 -31.01 7.73
CA ASP A 43 -20.30 -31.81 8.41
C ASP A 43 -19.19 -30.96 9.08
N GLY A 44 -19.28 -29.63 8.97
CA GLY A 44 -18.29 -28.68 9.48
C GLY A 44 -17.13 -28.39 8.52
N THR A 45 -17.07 -29.07 7.36
CA THR A 45 -16.05 -28.82 6.34
C THR A 45 -16.23 -27.42 5.75
N LYS A 46 -15.14 -26.68 5.61
CA LYS A 46 -15.12 -25.39 4.93
C LYS A 46 -14.74 -25.59 3.47
N VAL A 47 -15.54 -25.05 2.57
CA VAL A 47 -15.26 -25.06 1.13
C VAL A 47 -15.42 -23.67 0.53
N ALA A 48 -14.64 -23.36 -0.49
CA ALA A 48 -14.72 -22.09 -1.19
C ALA A 48 -15.16 -22.30 -2.65
N PRO A 49 -16.10 -21.50 -3.17
CA PRO A 49 -16.56 -21.60 -4.54
C PRO A 49 -15.50 -21.09 -5.52
N LEU A 50 -15.43 -21.77 -6.67
CA LEU A 50 -14.56 -21.42 -7.80
C LEU A 50 -15.28 -20.60 -8.87
N GLU A 51 -16.61 -20.53 -8.79
CA GLU A 51 -17.42 -19.78 -9.73
C GLU A 51 -16.98 -18.30 -9.79
N GLY A 52 -16.80 -17.80 -11.01
CA GLY A 52 -16.39 -16.42 -11.27
C GLY A 52 -14.89 -16.15 -11.13
N ARG A 53 -14.09 -17.11 -10.66
CA ARG A 53 -12.63 -16.96 -10.53
C ARG A 53 -11.90 -17.33 -11.80
N ILE A 54 -10.76 -16.70 -12.07
CA ILE A 54 -9.89 -17.06 -13.19
C ILE A 54 -8.59 -17.62 -12.60
N ILE A 55 -8.44 -18.94 -12.65
CA ILE A 55 -7.34 -19.67 -11.99
C ILE A 55 -6.60 -20.60 -12.97
N LYS A 56 -6.80 -20.36 -14.26
CA LYS A 56 -6.22 -21.03 -15.40
C LYS A 56 -6.16 -20.06 -16.58
N GLY A 57 -5.43 -20.41 -17.63
CA GLY A 57 -5.19 -19.56 -18.78
C GLY A 57 -3.94 -18.68 -18.64
N PRO A 58 -3.54 -18.03 -19.74
CA PRO A 58 -2.39 -17.14 -19.76
C PRO A 58 -2.67 -15.82 -19.02
N GLU A 59 -1.63 -15.23 -18.45
CA GLU A 59 -1.66 -13.93 -17.78
C GLU A 59 -0.67 -12.99 -18.45
N PHE A 60 -0.97 -11.70 -18.50
CA PHE A 60 -0.19 -10.74 -19.28
C PHE A 60 0.19 -9.49 -18.48
N LEU A 61 1.38 -8.97 -18.77
CA LEU A 61 1.79 -7.62 -18.42
C LEU A 61 1.78 -6.76 -19.70
N THR A 62 0.93 -5.74 -19.74
CA THR A 62 0.85 -4.84 -20.90
C THR A 62 1.12 -3.38 -20.51
N VAL A 63 1.97 -2.73 -21.31
CA VAL A 63 2.17 -1.27 -21.31
C VAL A 63 1.27 -0.67 -22.37
N PHE A 64 0.49 0.33 -21.98
CA PHE A 64 -0.42 1.04 -22.87
C PHE A 64 0.04 2.47 -23.09
N ASP A 65 -0.25 3.00 -24.27
CA ASP A 65 -0.09 4.41 -24.59
C ASP A 65 -1.13 5.24 -23.82
N GLY A 66 -0.68 6.19 -23.00
CA GLY A 66 -1.58 6.95 -22.13
C GLY A 66 -2.57 7.87 -22.86
N ARG A 67 -2.34 8.22 -24.13
CA ARG A 67 -3.23 9.09 -24.91
C ARG A 67 -4.30 8.31 -25.66
N THR A 68 -3.93 7.13 -26.16
CA THR A 68 -4.77 6.35 -27.08
C THR A 68 -5.31 5.07 -26.46
N GLY A 69 -4.74 4.62 -25.34
CA GLY A 69 -5.03 3.31 -24.76
C GLY A 69 -4.51 2.13 -25.59
N ARG A 70 -3.74 2.36 -26.66
CA ARG A 70 -3.19 1.29 -27.51
C ARG A 70 -2.08 0.52 -26.78
N ALA A 71 -2.05 -0.80 -26.92
CA ALA A 71 -1.00 -1.65 -26.39
C ALA A 71 0.34 -1.35 -27.10
N LEU A 72 1.35 -1.02 -26.32
CA LEU A 72 2.71 -0.72 -26.78
C LEU A 72 3.62 -1.95 -26.71
N ALA A 73 3.57 -2.68 -25.60
CA ALA A 73 4.30 -3.92 -25.40
C ALA A 73 3.52 -4.83 -24.45
N THR A 74 3.51 -6.13 -24.76
CA THR A 74 2.90 -7.17 -23.92
C THR A 74 3.92 -8.28 -23.71
N ALA A 75 4.05 -8.73 -22.46
CA ALA A 75 4.79 -9.92 -22.08
C ALA A 75 3.86 -10.85 -21.26
N ALA A 76 4.29 -12.11 -21.06
CA ALA A 76 3.66 -12.94 -20.04
C ALA A 76 3.84 -12.30 -18.67
N TYR A 77 2.81 -12.35 -17.83
CA TYR A 77 2.92 -11.87 -16.46
C TYR A 77 3.92 -12.74 -15.66
N ASP A 78 4.80 -12.09 -14.93
CA ASP A 78 5.79 -12.71 -14.05
C ASP A 78 5.74 -11.96 -12.73
N PRO A 79 5.45 -12.63 -11.60
CA PRO A 79 5.40 -14.09 -11.40
C PRO A 79 4.17 -14.83 -11.99
N PRO A 80 4.38 -15.96 -12.68
CA PRO A 80 3.27 -16.74 -13.23
C PRO A 80 2.47 -17.42 -12.11
N ARG A 81 1.17 -17.66 -12.36
CA ARG A 81 0.30 -18.41 -11.44
C ARG A 81 0.88 -19.78 -11.11
N SER A 82 1.35 -20.49 -12.12
CA SER A 82 1.96 -21.80 -12.00
C SER A 82 2.85 -22.10 -13.22
N ALA A 83 3.54 -23.25 -13.22
CA ALA A 83 4.29 -23.72 -14.39
C ALA A 83 3.38 -24.15 -15.56
N SER A 84 2.09 -24.43 -15.28
CA SER A 84 1.07 -24.83 -16.25
C SER A 84 0.02 -23.73 -16.41
N LEU A 85 -0.62 -23.67 -17.58
CA LEU A 85 -1.81 -22.83 -17.78
C LEU A 85 -3.07 -23.41 -17.14
N ASN A 86 -3.05 -24.68 -16.71
CA ASN A 86 -4.19 -25.33 -16.07
C ASN A 86 -3.72 -26.07 -14.80
N PRO A 87 -3.33 -25.33 -13.74
CA PRO A 87 -2.94 -25.97 -12.49
C PRO A 87 -4.14 -26.67 -11.83
N THR A 88 -3.87 -27.75 -11.10
CA THR A 88 -4.86 -28.32 -10.20
C THR A 88 -4.99 -27.48 -8.93
N TYR A 89 -6.10 -27.64 -8.21
CA TYR A 89 -6.30 -26.95 -6.93
C TYR A 89 -5.25 -27.36 -5.89
N ASP A 90 -4.81 -28.62 -5.89
CA ASP A 90 -3.75 -29.12 -5.01
C ASP A 90 -2.38 -28.50 -5.35
N GLU A 91 -2.11 -28.29 -6.64
CA GLU A 91 -0.91 -27.57 -7.07
C GLU A 91 -0.92 -26.12 -6.60
N MET A 92 -2.06 -25.44 -6.70
CA MET A 92 -2.20 -24.07 -6.19
C MET A 92 -2.09 -24.02 -4.66
N ASP A 93 -2.71 -24.93 -3.93
CA ASP A 93 -2.61 -25.03 -2.46
C ASP A 93 -1.15 -25.19 -2.03
N ARG A 94 -0.42 -26.08 -2.69
CA ARG A 94 1.00 -26.31 -2.41
C ARG A 94 1.88 -25.09 -2.69
N VAL A 95 1.60 -24.33 -3.76
CA VAL A 95 2.46 -23.22 -4.19
C VAL A 95 2.13 -21.91 -3.47
N TRP A 96 0.84 -21.62 -3.27
CA TRP A 96 0.36 -20.32 -2.78
C TRP A 96 -0.32 -20.39 -1.43
N GLY A 97 -0.66 -21.59 -0.93
CA GLY A 97 -1.27 -21.80 0.39
C GLY A 97 -2.81 -21.87 0.38
N ASP A 98 -3.44 -21.86 -0.80
CA ASP A 98 -4.83 -22.28 -0.99
C ASP A 98 -5.13 -22.70 -2.45
N GLY A 99 -6.12 -23.57 -2.62
CA GLY A 99 -6.50 -24.11 -3.93
C GLY A 99 -7.61 -23.36 -4.66
N TYR A 100 -8.13 -22.26 -4.10
CA TYR A 100 -9.32 -21.57 -4.64
C TYR A 100 -9.03 -20.19 -5.20
N GLY A 101 -7.77 -19.77 -5.27
CA GLY A 101 -7.43 -18.52 -5.93
C GLY A 101 -7.46 -17.29 -5.01
N ASN A 102 -7.36 -17.44 -3.68
CA ASN A 102 -7.29 -16.26 -2.80
C ASN A 102 -5.85 -15.74 -2.73
N ARG A 103 -4.92 -16.53 -2.20
CA ARG A 103 -3.53 -16.09 -1.98
C ARG A 103 -2.75 -15.84 -3.27
N VAL A 104 -3.05 -16.61 -4.31
CA VAL A 104 -2.38 -16.48 -5.61
C VAL A 104 -2.76 -15.18 -6.32
N ASP A 105 -3.99 -14.68 -6.19
CA ASP A 105 -4.44 -13.47 -6.88
C ASP A 105 -4.38 -12.23 -5.98
N ARG A 106 -3.39 -12.24 -5.10
CA ARG A 106 -3.01 -11.10 -4.27
C ARG A 106 -1.91 -10.31 -4.96
N PHE A 107 -2.31 -9.30 -5.72
CA PHE A 107 -1.39 -8.49 -6.51
C PHE A 107 -1.08 -7.15 -5.83
N LEU A 108 0.18 -6.72 -5.95
CA LEU A 108 0.60 -5.36 -5.63
C LEU A 108 1.39 -4.77 -6.81
N ALA A 109 1.38 -3.45 -6.96
CA ALA A 109 2.20 -2.77 -7.96
C ALA A 109 2.79 -1.46 -7.44
N GLY A 110 3.94 -1.08 -7.99
CA GLY A 110 4.63 0.16 -7.65
C GLY A 110 5.56 0.61 -8.77
N THR A 111 6.08 1.83 -8.63
CA THR A 111 7.12 2.38 -9.51
C THR A 111 8.33 2.75 -8.66
N ALA A 112 9.52 2.29 -9.05
CA ALA A 112 10.75 2.46 -8.30
C ALA A 112 11.93 2.84 -9.21
N TYR A 113 12.78 3.74 -8.76
CA TYR A 113 14.02 4.14 -9.41
C TYR A 113 15.16 3.19 -9.01
N LEU A 114 15.06 1.93 -9.44
CA LEU A 114 16.01 0.85 -9.11
C LEU A 114 17.43 1.02 -9.70
N ASP A 115 17.66 2.05 -10.50
CA ASP A 115 18.98 2.47 -10.99
C ASP A 115 19.34 3.89 -10.51
N GLY A 116 18.50 4.47 -9.65
CA GLY A 116 18.61 5.84 -9.14
C GLY A 116 18.30 6.94 -10.14
N ARG A 117 17.76 6.61 -11.32
CA ARG A 117 17.55 7.60 -12.39
C ARG A 117 16.29 7.42 -13.23
N LEU A 118 15.96 6.21 -13.65
CA LEU A 118 14.83 5.92 -14.53
C LEU A 118 13.83 4.97 -13.85
N PRO A 119 12.51 5.20 -14.01
CA PRO A 119 11.50 4.43 -13.30
C PRO A 119 11.37 3.01 -13.85
N SER A 120 11.45 2.03 -12.97
CA SER A 120 11.10 0.62 -13.17
C SER A 120 9.70 0.36 -12.64
N MET A 121 8.99 -0.59 -13.25
CA MET A 121 7.71 -1.10 -12.74
C MET A 121 7.98 -2.29 -11.83
N VAL A 122 7.34 -2.33 -10.66
CA VAL A 122 7.45 -3.42 -9.68
C VAL A 122 6.08 -4.08 -9.55
N PHE A 123 6.02 -5.40 -9.66
CA PHE A 123 4.79 -6.19 -9.51
C PHE A 123 4.99 -7.29 -8.47
N GLY A 124 4.15 -7.32 -7.45
CA GLY A 124 4.09 -8.36 -6.44
C GLY A 124 2.92 -9.33 -6.67
N ARG A 125 3.14 -10.61 -6.37
CA ARG A 125 2.09 -11.64 -6.27
C ARG A 125 2.29 -12.46 -5.00
N GLY A 126 1.22 -12.56 -4.21
CA GLY A 126 1.23 -13.22 -2.92
C GLY A 126 1.88 -12.38 -1.82
N TYR A 127 1.37 -12.52 -0.61
CA TYR A 127 1.97 -11.92 0.60
C TYR A 127 1.64 -12.66 1.90
N TYR A 128 0.61 -13.52 1.93
CA TYR A 128 0.25 -14.33 3.10
C TYR A 128 1.10 -15.61 3.27
N ALA A 129 1.68 -16.11 2.18
CA ALA A 129 2.48 -17.34 2.15
C ALA A 129 3.66 -17.13 1.20
N ARG A 130 3.67 -17.76 0.02
CA ARG A 130 4.67 -17.43 -1.02
C ARG A 130 4.50 -15.97 -1.45
N THR A 131 5.62 -15.25 -1.51
CA THR A 131 5.70 -13.87 -1.98
C THR A 131 6.68 -13.81 -3.12
N VAL A 132 6.27 -13.26 -4.25
CA VAL A 132 7.14 -13.07 -5.41
C VAL A 132 6.99 -11.64 -5.92
N VAL A 133 8.11 -10.97 -6.13
CA VAL A 133 8.17 -9.57 -6.60
C VAL A 133 9.07 -9.52 -7.83
N ALA A 134 8.60 -8.95 -8.92
CA ALA A 134 9.35 -8.82 -10.16
C ALA A 134 9.45 -7.36 -10.60
N ALA A 135 10.65 -6.96 -11.01
CA ALA A 135 10.91 -5.64 -11.56
C ALA A 135 11.06 -5.69 -13.08
N TRP A 136 10.51 -4.69 -13.75
CA TRP A 136 10.48 -4.59 -15.21
C TRP A 136 10.80 -3.17 -15.68
N ASP A 137 11.60 -3.09 -16.73
CA ASP A 137 11.90 -1.87 -17.44
C ASP A 137 11.07 -1.79 -18.73
N TYR A 138 10.52 -0.61 -19.02
CA TYR A 138 9.99 -0.28 -20.34
C TYR A 138 10.81 0.83 -20.98
N ARG A 139 11.62 0.49 -21.98
CA ARG A 139 12.53 1.41 -22.68
C ARG A 139 12.55 1.08 -24.17
N GLY A 140 12.55 2.10 -25.02
CA GLY A 140 12.66 1.92 -26.47
C GLY A 140 11.60 0.98 -27.07
N GLY A 141 10.39 0.96 -26.52
CA GLY A 141 9.29 0.10 -27.00
C GLY A 141 9.33 -1.35 -26.51
N LYS A 142 10.20 -1.70 -25.55
CA LYS A 142 10.36 -3.09 -25.08
C LYS A 142 10.21 -3.22 -23.58
N LEU A 143 9.49 -4.25 -23.16
CA LEU A 143 9.49 -4.76 -21.78
C LEU A 143 10.70 -5.67 -21.56
N THR A 144 11.50 -5.38 -20.56
CA THR A 144 12.64 -6.20 -20.15
C THR A 144 12.55 -6.47 -18.66
N LYS A 145 12.60 -7.74 -18.26
CA LYS A 145 12.63 -8.09 -16.83
C LYS A 145 13.99 -7.75 -16.26
N ARG A 146 14.01 -7.03 -15.14
CA ARG A 146 15.21 -6.64 -14.41
C ARG A 146 15.64 -7.74 -13.43
N TRP A 147 14.74 -8.14 -12.55
CA TRP A 147 14.96 -9.21 -11.57
C TRP A 147 13.63 -9.81 -11.08
N THR A 148 13.73 -10.95 -10.40
CA THR A 148 12.65 -11.57 -9.64
C THR A 148 13.15 -11.97 -8.26
N PHE A 149 12.50 -11.46 -7.22
CA PHE A 149 12.62 -11.94 -5.85
C PHE A 149 11.52 -12.98 -5.60
N ASP A 150 11.86 -14.15 -5.04
CA ASP A 150 10.90 -15.21 -4.73
C ASP A 150 11.20 -15.79 -3.34
N SER A 151 10.23 -15.77 -2.44
CA SER A 151 10.36 -16.32 -1.08
C SER A 151 10.53 -17.85 -1.06
N SER A 152 10.19 -18.54 -2.15
CA SER A 152 10.41 -19.98 -2.30
C SER A 152 11.81 -20.33 -2.82
N ALA A 153 12.59 -19.34 -3.26
CA ALA A 153 13.97 -19.56 -3.66
C ALA A 153 14.86 -19.89 -2.44
N PRO A 154 15.92 -20.70 -2.60
CA PRO A 154 16.85 -21.03 -1.51
C PRO A 154 17.38 -19.77 -0.81
N GLY A 155 17.29 -19.74 0.52
CA GLY A 155 17.74 -18.60 1.34
C GLY A 155 16.66 -17.55 1.64
N ASN A 156 15.52 -17.55 0.94
CA ASN A 156 14.48 -16.53 1.08
C ASN A 156 13.24 -16.97 1.88
N ALA A 157 13.24 -18.17 2.46
CA ALA A 157 12.05 -18.75 3.09
C ALA A 157 11.42 -17.86 4.19
N ASP A 158 12.24 -17.07 4.90
CA ASP A 158 11.76 -16.17 5.97
C ASP A 158 10.99 -14.94 5.44
N TYR A 159 11.07 -14.65 4.15
CA TYR A 159 10.31 -13.57 3.49
C TYR A 159 8.86 -13.98 3.16
N ALA A 160 8.51 -15.26 3.34
CA ALA A 160 7.15 -15.75 3.14
C ALA A 160 6.19 -15.23 4.23
N GLY A 161 5.00 -14.77 3.85
CA GLY A 161 4.00 -14.31 4.81
C GLY A 161 4.35 -12.96 5.45
N ARG A 162 5.05 -12.07 4.75
CA ARG A 162 5.53 -10.79 5.28
C ARG A 162 4.88 -9.57 4.65
N GLY A 163 4.22 -9.71 3.51
CA GLY A 163 3.67 -8.57 2.78
C GLY A 163 2.38 -8.03 3.38
N ASN A 164 2.08 -6.77 3.10
CA ASN A 164 0.82 -6.12 3.44
C ASN A 164 -0.10 -6.04 2.22
N HIS A 165 -1.29 -5.46 2.40
CA HIS A 165 -2.15 -5.01 1.32
C HIS A 165 -1.67 -3.73 0.62
N GLN A 166 -0.36 -3.48 0.61
CA GLN A 166 0.30 -2.30 0.04
C GLN A 166 1.81 -2.58 -0.11
N MET A 167 2.51 -1.67 -0.78
CA MET A 167 3.96 -1.53 -0.70
C MET A 167 4.34 -0.05 -0.57
N SER A 168 5.55 0.23 -0.13
CA SER A 168 6.16 1.57 -0.21
C SER A 168 7.49 1.46 -0.95
N ILE A 169 7.90 2.56 -1.55
CA ILE A 169 9.11 2.66 -2.38
C ILE A 169 9.91 3.85 -1.86
N ALA A 170 11.16 3.61 -1.48
CA ALA A 170 12.06 4.65 -0.99
C ALA A 170 13.51 4.17 -1.01
N ASP A 171 14.44 5.09 -1.24
CA ASP A 171 15.87 4.93 -0.91
C ASP A 171 16.04 4.92 0.61
N VAL A 172 16.08 3.74 1.21
CA VAL A 172 16.21 3.57 2.66
C VAL A 172 17.65 3.41 3.09
N ASP A 173 18.53 2.99 2.18
CA ASP A 173 19.94 2.71 2.51
C ASP A 173 20.93 3.81 2.08
N ARG A 174 20.42 4.81 1.36
CA ARG A 174 21.05 6.07 0.91
C ARG A 174 22.09 5.87 -0.19
N ASP A 175 21.90 4.89 -1.05
CA ASP A 175 22.74 4.68 -2.24
C ASP A 175 22.23 5.44 -3.48
N GLY A 176 21.09 6.14 -3.36
CA GLY A 176 20.44 6.90 -4.41
C GLY A 176 19.46 6.08 -5.26
N ARG A 177 19.14 4.85 -4.87
CA ARG A 177 18.21 3.95 -5.56
C ARG A 177 17.09 3.55 -4.62
N ASP A 178 15.96 3.18 -5.20
CA ASP A 178 14.80 2.82 -4.40
C ASP A 178 14.78 1.34 -4.02
N GLU A 179 14.50 1.07 -2.74
CA GLU A 179 14.11 -0.24 -2.23
C GLU A 179 12.58 -0.43 -2.28
N VAL A 180 12.15 -1.69 -2.21
CA VAL A 180 10.73 -2.06 -2.10
C VAL A 180 10.44 -2.50 -0.67
N ILE A 181 9.76 -1.64 0.10
CA ILE A 181 9.27 -1.96 1.44
C ILE A 181 7.92 -2.66 1.29
N TYR A 182 7.87 -3.95 1.63
CA TYR A 182 6.75 -4.83 1.34
C TYR A 182 6.19 -5.39 2.65
N GLY A 183 5.55 -4.53 3.44
CA GLY A 183 5.00 -4.87 4.76
C GLY A 183 6.09 -5.05 5.82
N SER A 184 6.27 -6.27 6.31
CA SER A 184 7.25 -6.66 7.34
C SER A 184 8.57 -7.20 6.75
N MET A 185 8.88 -6.81 5.52
CA MET A 185 10.15 -7.08 4.84
C MET A 185 10.51 -5.95 3.87
N ALA A 186 11.77 -5.87 3.47
CA ALA A 186 12.24 -5.03 2.38
C ALA A 186 13.06 -5.83 1.37
N ILE A 187 12.97 -5.43 0.10
CA ILE A 187 13.74 -5.97 -1.02
C ILE A 187 14.59 -4.83 -1.57
N ASP A 188 15.87 -5.13 -1.76
CA ASP A 188 16.93 -4.25 -2.26
C ASP A 188 16.68 -3.83 -3.73
N ASP A 189 17.30 -2.74 -4.20
CA ASP A 189 17.24 -2.29 -5.60
C ASP A 189 17.67 -3.39 -6.60
N THR A 190 18.56 -4.26 -6.12
CA THR A 190 19.09 -5.43 -6.84
C THR A 190 18.14 -6.63 -6.91
N GLY A 191 17.01 -6.60 -6.22
CA GLY A 191 16.05 -7.71 -6.13
C GLY A 191 16.42 -8.77 -5.10
N LYS A 192 17.40 -8.50 -4.24
CA LYS A 192 17.75 -9.36 -3.10
C LYS A 192 16.92 -8.98 -1.88
N GLY A 193 16.70 -9.92 -0.96
CA GLY A 193 16.10 -9.57 0.31
C GLY A 193 17.05 -8.67 1.11
N LEU A 194 16.57 -7.51 1.56
CA LEU A 194 17.32 -6.57 2.38
C LEU A 194 17.19 -6.94 3.88
N TRP A 195 15.94 -7.02 4.35
CA TRP A 195 15.63 -7.52 5.70
C TRP A 195 14.21 -8.09 5.76
N THR A 196 13.95 -8.90 6.79
CA THR A 196 12.61 -9.36 7.15
C THR A 196 12.47 -9.42 8.67
N LYS A 197 11.25 -9.23 9.17
CA LYS A 197 10.89 -9.43 10.58
C LYS A 197 9.68 -10.34 10.71
N PRO A 198 9.62 -11.22 11.73
CA PRO A 198 8.49 -12.11 11.97
C PRO A 198 7.26 -11.36 12.55
N LEU A 199 6.99 -10.16 12.05
CA LEU A 199 5.80 -9.36 12.35
C LEU A 199 4.59 -9.76 11.49
N PHE A 200 4.86 -10.50 10.40
CA PHE A 200 3.88 -11.03 9.45
C PHE A 200 3.01 -9.95 8.77
N HIS A 201 1.88 -10.37 8.21
CA HIS A 201 0.96 -9.54 7.45
C HIS A 201 0.33 -8.41 8.28
N GLY A 202 0.06 -7.29 7.61
CA GLY A 202 -0.69 -6.16 8.14
C GLY A 202 -1.48 -5.39 7.08
N ASP A 203 -2.35 -4.50 7.57
CA ASP A 203 -3.32 -3.77 6.75
C ASP A 203 -2.95 -2.31 6.48
N ALA A 204 -1.95 -1.76 7.20
CA ALA A 204 -1.46 -0.40 7.03
C ALA A 204 0.04 -0.27 7.38
N MET A 205 0.73 0.64 6.67
CA MET A 205 2.15 0.96 6.84
C MET A 205 2.46 2.36 6.28
N HIS A 206 3.41 3.04 6.91
CA HIS A 206 3.84 4.39 6.59
C HIS A 206 5.36 4.40 6.57
N VAL A 207 5.96 4.89 5.49
CA VAL A 207 7.41 4.96 5.29
C VAL A 207 7.78 6.39 4.93
N GLY A 208 8.62 7.00 5.74
CA GLY A 208 9.05 8.40 5.60
C GLY A 208 10.08 8.75 6.67
N ASP A 209 10.44 10.02 6.74
CA ASP A 209 11.26 10.57 7.83
C ASP A 209 10.32 10.86 9.02
N LEU A 210 9.99 9.81 9.78
CA LEU A 210 8.98 9.88 10.82
C LEU A 210 9.59 10.39 12.13
N ASP A 211 10.84 10.01 12.41
CA ASP A 211 11.68 10.55 13.48
C ASP A 211 12.82 11.39 12.89
N PRO A 212 12.62 12.70 12.67
CA PRO A 212 13.66 13.56 12.09
C PRO A 212 14.87 13.76 13.01
N SER A 213 14.83 13.25 14.26
CA SER A 213 15.99 13.23 15.16
C SER A 213 16.91 12.03 14.90
N ARG A 214 16.45 11.04 14.13
CA ARG A 214 17.22 9.87 13.72
C ARG A 214 17.62 10.00 12.24
N PRO A 215 18.89 9.81 11.88
CA PRO A 215 19.27 9.72 10.48
C PRO A 215 18.72 8.41 9.87
N GLY A 216 17.68 8.51 9.07
CA GLY A 216 17.18 7.40 8.29
C GLY A 216 15.84 7.75 7.68
N LEU A 217 15.14 6.72 7.21
CA LEU A 217 13.70 6.71 7.17
C LEU A 217 13.22 5.65 8.17
N GLU A 218 12.01 5.82 8.67
CA GLU A 218 11.34 4.84 9.50
C GLU A 218 10.17 4.21 8.75
N LYS A 219 9.82 3.01 9.19
CA LYS A 219 8.61 2.30 8.80
C LYS A 219 7.75 2.14 10.04
N PHE A 220 6.60 2.79 10.09
CA PHE A 220 5.53 2.47 11.03
C PHE A 220 4.54 1.50 10.37
N GLY A 221 3.98 0.56 11.11
CA GLY A 221 2.86 -0.24 10.60
C GLY A 221 2.16 -1.05 11.66
N VAL A 222 1.01 -1.60 11.26
CA VAL A 222 0.14 -2.43 12.11
C VAL A 222 0.08 -3.86 11.59
N HIS A 223 -0.34 -4.80 12.45
CA HIS A 223 -0.24 -6.24 12.18
C HIS A 223 -1.53 -6.99 12.49
N GLU A 224 -1.91 -7.91 11.59
CA GLU A 224 -3.12 -8.74 11.70
C GLU A 224 -2.84 -10.04 12.47
N GLU A 225 -1.68 -10.65 12.23
CA GLU A 225 -1.31 -11.96 12.78
C GLU A 225 -0.72 -11.85 14.20
N VAL A 226 -1.37 -11.09 15.08
CA VAL A 226 -0.90 -10.73 16.43
C VAL A 226 -0.53 -11.95 17.27
N LYS A 227 -1.30 -13.03 17.21
CA LYS A 227 -0.99 -14.27 17.96
C LYS A 227 0.27 -14.98 17.44
N ARG A 228 0.60 -14.80 16.17
CA ARG A 228 1.74 -15.44 15.50
C ARG A 228 3.03 -14.62 15.63
N ASN A 229 2.92 -13.30 15.79
CA ASN A 229 4.05 -12.38 15.86
C ASN A 229 4.53 -12.04 17.28
N GLY A 230 4.01 -12.73 18.31
CA GLY A 230 4.39 -12.49 19.71
C GLY A 230 3.56 -11.42 20.42
N GLY A 231 2.35 -11.11 19.91
CA GLY A 231 1.42 -10.19 20.55
C GLY A 231 1.63 -8.73 20.17
N ILE A 232 2.25 -8.45 19.02
CA ILE A 232 2.56 -7.09 18.55
C ILE A 232 1.45 -6.61 17.61
N GLY A 233 0.79 -5.50 17.95
CA GLY A 233 -0.23 -4.86 17.11
C GLY A 233 0.34 -3.80 16.17
N SER A 234 1.34 -3.06 16.63
CA SER A 234 2.03 -2.05 15.82
C SER A 234 3.50 -1.93 16.19
N ALA A 235 4.31 -1.47 15.25
CA ALA A 235 5.74 -1.27 15.47
C ALA A 235 6.31 -0.16 14.57
N LEU A 236 7.28 0.56 15.11
CA LEU A 236 8.16 1.47 14.38
C LEU A 236 9.50 0.75 14.17
N LEU A 237 9.94 0.71 12.92
CA LEU A 237 11.18 0.07 12.49
C LEU A 237 12.07 1.10 11.80
N ASP A 238 13.38 0.93 11.93
CA ASP A 238 14.33 1.53 10.98
C ASP A 238 14.09 0.93 9.59
N ALA A 239 13.83 1.77 8.58
CA ALA A 239 13.42 1.30 7.26
C ALA A 239 14.56 0.59 6.50
N ARG A 240 15.83 0.88 6.83
CA ARG A 240 17.02 0.28 6.19
C ARG A 240 17.32 -1.12 6.69
N THR A 241 17.19 -1.34 7.99
CA THR A 241 17.70 -2.53 8.70
C THR A 241 16.58 -3.41 9.23
N GLY A 242 15.36 -2.86 9.31
CA GLY A 242 14.21 -3.46 9.95
C GLY A 242 14.32 -3.51 11.47
N GLU A 243 15.35 -2.93 12.10
CA GLU A 243 15.48 -2.85 13.56
C GLU A 243 14.19 -2.31 14.17
N ILE A 244 13.58 -3.04 15.11
CA ILE A 244 12.39 -2.57 15.81
C ILE A 244 12.84 -1.52 16.83
N LEU A 245 12.47 -0.27 16.58
CA LEU A 245 12.76 0.86 17.46
C LEU A 245 11.83 0.83 18.68
N TRP A 246 10.55 0.56 18.45
CA TRP A 246 9.58 0.22 19.48
C TRP A 246 8.40 -0.56 18.91
N SER A 247 7.63 -1.21 19.79
CA SER A 247 6.41 -1.93 19.43
C SER A 247 5.31 -1.74 20.49
N LYS A 248 4.05 -1.91 20.09
CA LYS A 248 2.89 -1.90 20.99
C LYS A 248 2.15 -3.24 20.98
N PRO A 249 1.77 -3.73 22.16
CA PRO A 249 1.09 -5.01 22.26
C PRO A 249 -0.35 -4.92 21.75
N ALA A 250 -0.90 -6.06 21.39
CA ALA A 250 -2.28 -6.25 20.99
C ALA A 250 -2.76 -7.65 21.37
N GLU A 251 -4.08 -7.80 21.52
CA GLU A 251 -4.70 -9.12 21.72
C GLU A 251 -5.35 -9.66 20.44
N THR A 252 -5.73 -8.75 19.54
CA THR A 252 -6.43 -9.02 18.29
C THR A 252 -5.84 -8.19 17.15
N ASP A 253 -6.24 -8.53 15.93
CA ASP A 253 -5.94 -7.77 14.71
C ASP A 253 -5.98 -6.25 14.91
N THR A 254 -4.91 -5.59 14.48
CA THR A 254 -4.83 -4.14 14.36
C THR A 254 -5.03 -3.74 12.90
N GLY A 255 -6.30 -3.67 12.48
CA GLY A 255 -6.66 -3.50 11.07
C GLY A 255 -6.47 -2.10 10.48
N ARG A 256 -6.10 -1.09 11.29
CA ARG A 256 -5.74 0.27 10.84
C ARG A 256 -4.62 0.84 11.68
N GLY A 257 -3.77 1.66 11.05
CA GLY A 257 -2.83 2.55 11.72
C GLY A 257 -2.55 3.76 10.84
N LEU A 258 -2.02 4.83 11.43
CA LEU A 258 -1.62 6.04 10.73
C LEU A 258 -0.39 6.65 11.39
N SER A 259 0.44 7.30 10.58
CA SER A 259 1.56 8.16 10.99
C SER A 259 1.36 9.54 10.39
N ALA A 260 1.41 10.58 11.21
CA ALA A 260 1.34 11.98 10.78
C ALA A 260 1.80 12.91 11.90
N ASP A 261 2.49 13.99 11.56
CA ASP A 261 2.75 15.10 12.50
C ASP A 261 1.45 15.88 12.73
N ILE A 262 0.86 15.72 13.92
CA ILE A 262 -0.41 16.33 14.30
C ILE A 262 -0.32 17.10 15.63
N ASP A 263 0.79 16.97 16.35
CA ASP A 263 1.01 17.57 17.66
C ASP A 263 2.42 18.20 17.77
N PRO A 264 2.54 19.53 17.55
CA PRO A 264 3.82 20.22 17.51
C PRO A 264 4.51 20.30 18.88
N ARG A 265 3.94 19.72 19.95
CA ARG A 265 4.63 19.58 21.24
C ARG A 265 5.68 18.47 21.20
N TYR A 266 5.61 17.58 20.22
CA TYR A 266 6.52 16.47 20.02
C TYR A 266 7.29 16.65 18.71
N VAL A 267 8.39 15.93 18.54
CA VAL A 267 9.21 16.00 17.33
C VAL A 267 8.77 14.84 16.43
N GLY A 268 8.63 15.12 15.14
CA GLY A 268 8.36 14.10 14.14
C GLY A 268 6.88 13.82 13.96
N GLU A 269 6.58 12.66 13.41
CA GLU A 269 5.21 12.21 13.21
C GLU A 269 4.71 11.40 14.41
N GLU A 270 3.48 11.66 14.85
CA GLU A 270 2.79 10.79 15.80
C GLU A 270 2.25 9.54 15.11
N MET A 271 2.13 8.44 15.87
CA MET A 271 1.61 7.18 15.37
C MET A 271 0.51 6.61 16.26
N TRP A 272 -0.49 5.99 15.63
CA TRP A 272 -1.56 5.28 16.33
C TRP A 272 -2.11 4.11 15.54
N GLY A 273 -2.78 3.18 16.23
CA GLY A 273 -3.41 2.00 15.66
C GLY A 273 -4.79 1.77 16.26
N SER A 274 -5.72 1.18 15.49
CA SER A 274 -7.14 1.06 15.88
C SER A 274 -7.43 0.20 17.12
N ASN A 275 -6.43 -0.54 17.60
CA ASN A 275 -6.53 -1.45 18.74
C ASN A 275 -6.03 -0.84 20.06
N SER A 276 -5.51 0.39 20.03
CA SER A 276 -4.99 1.12 21.19
C SER A 276 -5.74 2.44 21.31
N PRO A 277 -6.05 2.94 22.51
CA PRO A 277 -6.63 4.28 22.69
C PRO A 277 -5.58 5.40 22.64
N ASP A 278 -4.30 5.06 22.62
CA ASP A 278 -3.21 6.00 22.80
C ASP A 278 -2.63 6.49 21.47
N LEU A 279 -2.25 7.77 21.46
CA LEU A 279 -1.38 8.39 20.47
C LEU A 279 0.06 8.25 20.97
N PHE A 280 0.99 7.87 20.09
CA PHE A 280 2.39 7.68 20.45
C PHE A 280 3.29 8.69 19.73
N ASP A 281 4.29 9.20 20.45
CA ASP A 281 5.39 9.94 19.82
C ASP A 281 6.39 8.99 19.12
N VAL A 282 7.39 9.56 18.45
CA VAL A 282 8.44 8.82 17.73
C VAL A 282 9.25 7.85 18.60
N HIS A 283 9.24 8.03 19.93
CA HIS A 283 9.90 7.14 20.89
C HIS A 283 8.95 6.08 21.47
N GLY A 284 7.71 6.04 20.97
CA GLY A 284 6.68 5.12 21.41
C GLY A 284 6.08 5.48 22.77
N LYS A 285 6.25 6.72 23.26
CA LYS A 285 5.61 7.14 24.51
C LYS A 285 4.17 7.56 24.23
N ALA A 286 3.23 7.13 25.08
CA ALA A 286 1.85 7.60 24.99
C ALA A 286 1.77 9.09 25.37
N ILE A 287 1.17 9.91 24.51
CA ILE A 287 1.10 11.37 24.65
C ILE A 287 -0.33 11.91 24.78
N GLY A 288 -1.33 11.03 24.69
CA GLY A 288 -2.74 11.38 24.82
C GLY A 288 -3.64 10.39 24.07
N PRO A 289 -4.95 10.67 23.98
CA PRO A 289 -5.83 9.91 23.10
C PRO A 289 -5.51 10.20 21.63
N HIS A 290 -5.64 9.20 20.76
CA HIS A 290 -5.47 9.39 19.32
C HIS A 290 -6.75 9.89 18.61
N PRO A 291 -6.64 10.49 17.42
CA PRO A 291 -7.81 10.82 16.59
C PRO A 291 -8.61 9.59 16.16
N ARG A 292 -9.94 9.70 16.05
CA ARG A 292 -10.77 8.56 15.59
C ARG A 292 -10.46 8.13 14.16
N GLN A 293 -10.07 9.08 13.33
CA GLN A 293 -9.73 8.89 11.92
C GLN A 293 -8.40 8.12 11.84
N THR A 294 -8.42 6.95 11.23
CA THR A 294 -7.23 6.12 11.01
C THR A 294 -7.25 5.60 9.58
N ASN A 295 -7.10 6.53 8.63
CA ASN A 295 -7.20 6.30 7.20
C ASN A 295 -6.07 7.04 6.47
N PHE A 296 -6.31 8.24 5.95
CA PHE A 296 -5.28 9.05 5.28
C PHE A 296 -4.89 10.25 6.13
N ALA A 297 -3.65 10.71 5.98
CA ALA A 297 -3.20 12.03 6.40
C ALA A 297 -2.97 12.89 5.16
N ILE A 298 -3.31 14.18 5.25
CA ILE A 298 -3.30 15.12 4.13
C ILE A 298 -2.78 16.49 4.58
N TRP A 299 -1.86 17.10 3.84
CA TRP A 299 -1.54 18.51 4.03
C TRP A 299 -2.59 19.38 3.34
N TRP A 300 -3.49 19.99 4.13
CA TRP A 300 -4.64 20.72 3.59
C TRP A 300 -4.63 22.20 3.94
N ASP A 301 -4.34 22.57 5.19
CA ASP A 301 -4.43 23.97 5.62
C ASP A 301 -3.13 24.79 5.43
N GLY A 302 -2.92 25.81 6.25
CA GLY A 302 -1.81 26.75 6.10
C GLY A 302 -0.54 26.36 6.85
N ASP A 303 -0.63 25.52 7.88
CA ASP A 303 0.52 25.08 8.69
C ASP A 303 1.13 23.79 8.13
N ARG A 304 2.17 23.25 8.81
CA ARG A 304 2.87 22.04 8.36
C ARG A 304 2.45 20.78 9.12
N LEU A 305 1.50 20.89 10.05
CA LEU A 305 0.86 19.71 10.59
C LEU A 305 0.01 19.07 9.48
N ARG A 306 -0.25 17.78 9.64
CA ARG A 306 -1.08 17.03 8.71
C ARG A 306 -2.52 16.97 9.23
N GLU A 307 -3.46 17.22 8.34
CA GLU A 307 -4.87 16.92 8.57
C GLU A 307 -5.16 15.43 8.33
N LEU A 308 -6.37 15.01 8.68
CA LEU A 308 -6.84 13.65 8.57
C LEU A 308 -7.97 13.57 7.55
N LEU A 309 -7.82 12.70 6.56
CA LEU A 309 -8.82 12.41 5.53
C LEU A 309 -9.43 11.04 5.79
N ASP A 310 -10.75 11.00 5.96
CA ASP A 310 -11.51 9.76 6.11
C ASP A 310 -12.92 9.87 5.50
N GLY A 311 -13.22 8.95 4.57
CA GLY A 311 -14.41 9.04 3.74
C GLY A 311 -14.39 10.28 2.86
N THR A 312 -15.35 11.17 3.07
CA THR A 312 -15.48 12.44 2.34
C THR A 312 -15.26 13.64 3.26
N THR A 313 -14.45 13.49 4.31
CA THR A 313 -14.19 14.52 5.31
C THR A 313 -12.70 14.74 5.46
N ILE A 314 -12.28 16.01 5.51
CA ILE A 314 -10.97 16.43 5.99
C ILE A 314 -11.17 17.09 7.35
N SER A 315 -10.42 16.64 8.35
CA SER A 315 -10.48 17.14 9.72
C SER A 315 -9.09 17.44 10.28
N LYS A 316 -8.97 18.50 11.08
CA LYS A 316 -7.73 18.83 11.80
C LYS A 316 -7.80 18.31 13.23
N TRP A 317 -6.69 17.76 13.72
CA TRP A 317 -6.53 17.44 15.14
C TRP A 317 -6.18 18.69 15.93
N ASP A 318 -6.95 18.96 16.98
CA ASP A 318 -6.61 19.96 17.99
C ASP A 318 -5.91 19.25 19.15
N TRP A 319 -4.58 19.26 19.12
CA TRP A 319 -3.71 18.66 20.13
C TRP A 319 -3.88 19.28 21.53
N ARG A 320 -4.43 20.49 21.66
CA ARG A 320 -4.68 21.14 22.96
C ARG A 320 -5.89 20.53 23.66
N THR A 321 -6.93 20.24 22.90
CA THR A 321 -8.20 19.71 23.43
C THR A 321 -8.33 18.20 23.28
N GLY A 322 -7.51 17.57 22.44
CA GLY A 322 -7.60 16.14 22.13
C GLY A 322 -8.84 15.80 21.30
N THR A 323 -9.24 16.69 20.38
CA THR A 323 -10.45 16.51 19.54
C THR A 323 -10.17 16.84 18.07
N THR A 324 -11.06 16.41 17.16
CA THR A 324 -10.96 16.78 15.74
C THR A 324 -12.02 17.81 15.35
N THR A 325 -11.64 18.76 14.50
CA THR A 325 -12.53 19.75 13.87
C THR A 325 -12.58 19.51 12.37
N THR A 326 -13.79 19.42 11.80
CA THR A 326 -13.96 19.28 10.35
C THR A 326 -13.59 20.57 9.62
N LEU A 327 -12.70 20.47 8.63
CA LEU A 327 -12.35 21.58 7.73
C LEU A 327 -13.10 21.51 6.39
N LEU A 328 -13.32 20.30 5.87
CA LEU A 328 -14.06 20.07 4.64
C LEU A 328 -14.98 18.87 4.79
N LYS A 329 -16.20 18.98 4.26
CA LYS A 329 -17.12 17.87 4.04
C LYS A 329 -17.55 17.87 2.58
N GLY A 330 -17.25 16.80 1.85
CA GLY A 330 -17.59 16.62 0.44
C GLY A 330 -19.08 16.39 0.20
N GLU A 331 -19.89 17.44 0.21
CA GLU A 331 -21.33 17.33 -0.05
C GLU A 331 -21.63 16.81 -1.46
N GLY A 332 -22.51 15.80 -1.53
CA GLY A 332 -22.86 15.10 -2.77
C GLY A 332 -21.79 14.12 -3.28
N MET A 333 -20.65 14.02 -2.60
CA MET A 333 -19.56 13.10 -2.93
C MET A 333 -19.71 11.77 -2.20
N ALA A 334 -18.95 10.77 -2.63
CA ALA A 334 -18.82 9.50 -1.95
C ALA A 334 -17.37 8.99 -2.00
N SER A 335 -17.00 8.22 -0.98
CA SER A 335 -15.73 7.49 -0.95
C SER A 335 -15.83 6.14 -1.68
N ASP A 336 -14.67 5.56 -1.94
CA ASP A 336 -14.50 4.28 -2.62
C ASP A 336 -14.21 3.13 -1.64
N ASN A 337 -14.30 1.90 -2.15
CA ASN A 337 -13.83 0.67 -1.48
C ASN A 337 -14.50 0.34 -0.14
N GLY A 338 -15.79 0.67 0.01
CA GLY A 338 -16.61 0.25 1.15
C GLY A 338 -16.09 0.83 2.48
N THR A 339 -15.79 -0.03 3.45
CA THR A 339 -15.30 0.41 4.77
C THR A 339 -13.90 0.99 4.73
N LYS A 340 -13.11 0.76 3.67
CA LYS A 340 -11.80 1.43 3.50
C LYS A 340 -11.97 2.93 3.24
N ALA A 341 -13.12 3.33 2.68
CA ALA A 341 -13.55 4.73 2.58
C ALA A 341 -12.48 5.64 1.96
N ASN A 342 -11.85 5.19 0.87
CA ASN A 342 -10.75 5.91 0.23
C ASN A 342 -11.25 7.08 -0.62
N PRO A 343 -10.44 8.14 -0.80
CA PRO A 343 -10.64 9.03 -1.93
C PRO A 343 -10.37 8.30 -3.24
N THR A 344 -10.85 8.83 -4.35
CA THR A 344 -10.45 8.33 -5.68
C THR A 344 -8.95 8.61 -5.90
N LEU A 345 -8.45 9.75 -5.42
CA LEU A 345 -7.03 10.08 -5.36
C LEU A 345 -6.79 11.19 -4.32
N GLN A 346 -5.68 11.14 -3.61
CA GLN A 346 -5.08 12.28 -2.88
C GLN A 346 -3.70 12.55 -3.46
N ALA A 347 -3.43 13.78 -3.90
CA ALA A 347 -2.11 14.19 -4.40
C ALA A 347 -2.00 15.71 -4.51
N ASP A 348 -0.80 16.29 -4.36
CA ASP A 348 -0.46 17.61 -4.91
C ASP A 348 -0.50 17.52 -6.45
N LEU A 349 -1.61 17.97 -7.04
CA LEU A 349 -1.85 17.90 -8.48
C LEU A 349 -1.69 19.26 -9.14
N ILE A 350 -2.10 20.31 -8.44
CA ILE A 350 -2.20 21.68 -8.95
C ILE A 350 -1.98 22.70 -7.83
N GLY A 351 -1.36 23.83 -8.16
CA GLY A 351 -1.20 24.92 -7.20
C GLY A 351 0.15 24.88 -6.48
N ASP A 352 0.12 24.95 -5.15
CA ASP A 352 1.32 24.87 -4.32
C ASP A 352 1.47 23.46 -3.71
N TRP A 353 2.17 23.33 -2.58
CA TRP A 353 2.60 22.04 -2.04
C TRP A 353 1.51 21.23 -1.35
N ARG A 354 0.34 21.81 -1.10
CA ARG A 354 -0.75 21.12 -0.40
C ARG A 354 -1.47 20.19 -1.35
N GLU A 355 -2.07 19.16 -0.76
CA GLU A 355 -2.59 18.05 -1.53
C GLU A 355 -4.05 18.31 -1.92
N GLU A 356 -4.38 18.11 -3.19
CA GLU A 356 -5.76 17.97 -3.63
C GLU A 356 -6.34 16.63 -3.18
N VAL A 357 -7.66 16.61 -3.02
CA VAL A 357 -8.44 15.38 -2.93
C VAL A 357 -9.40 15.27 -4.11
N VAL A 358 -9.45 14.08 -4.69
CA VAL A 358 -10.38 13.70 -5.75
C VAL A 358 -11.39 12.72 -5.19
N TRP A 359 -12.67 13.08 -5.27
CA TRP A 359 -13.78 12.17 -4.97
C TRP A 359 -14.70 12.05 -6.17
N ARG A 360 -15.35 10.89 -6.27
CA ARG A 360 -16.50 10.70 -7.15
C ARG A 360 -17.77 11.33 -6.58
N SER A 361 -18.64 11.77 -7.47
CA SER A 361 -20.01 12.07 -7.08
C SER A 361 -20.75 10.80 -6.63
N ALA A 362 -21.74 10.95 -5.76
CA ALA A 362 -22.52 9.83 -5.25
C ALA A 362 -23.19 9.00 -6.37
N ASP A 363 -23.48 9.63 -7.52
CA ASP A 363 -24.06 9.02 -8.72
C ASP A 363 -23.01 8.56 -9.77
N ASN A 364 -21.71 8.68 -9.46
CA ASN A 364 -20.58 8.31 -10.33
C ASN A 364 -20.52 9.01 -11.70
N ARG A 365 -21.18 10.17 -11.84
CA ARG A 365 -21.17 10.92 -13.12
C ARG A 365 -20.02 11.90 -13.26
N GLU A 366 -19.37 12.28 -12.17
CA GLU A 366 -18.23 13.19 -12.20
C GLU A 366 -17.20 12.85 -11.12
N LEU A 367 -15.96 13.28 -11.37
CA LEU A 367 -14.92 13.41 -10.36
C LEU A 367 -14.79 14.90 -10.02
N ARG A 368 -14.70 15.22 -8.73
CA ARG A 368 -14.40 16.58 -8.26
C ARG A 368 -13.03 16.61 -7.62
N ILE A 369 -12.21 17.55 -8.09
CA ILE A 369 -10.91 17.87 -7.53
C ILE A 369 -11.12 19.05 -6.58
N TYR A 370 -10.83 18.85 -5.30
CA TYR A 370 -10.86 19.89 -4.28
C TYR A 370 -9.44 20.34 -4.01
N THR A 371 -9.18 21.63 -4.20
CA THR A 371 -7.95 22.30 -3.77
C THR A 371 -8.25 23.20 -2.58
N THR A 372 -7.24 23.44 -1.75
CA THR A 372 -7.41 24.12 -0.47
C THR A 372 -7.71 25.62 -0.62
N PRO A 373 -8.63 26.19 0.19
CA PRO A 373 -8.88 27.63 0.23
C PRO A 373 -8.02 28.38 1.24
N PHE A 374 -7.24 27.68 2.07
CA PHE A 374 -6.48 28.29 3.16
C PHE A 374 -5.22 28.96 2.59
N PRO A 375 -4.77 30.11 3.10
CA PRO A 375 -3.46 30.66 2.75
C PRO A 375 -2.36 29.97 3.56
N THR A 376 -1.16 29.89 3.00
CA THR A 376 0.05 29.45 3.71
C THR A 376 1.19 30.45 3.49
N THR A 377 2.07 30.59 4.47
CA THR A 377 3.34 31.34 4.34
C THR A 377 4.51 30.42 4.00
N HIS A 378 4.30 29.11 3.98
CA HIS A 378 5.30 28.11 3.65
C HIS A 378 5.38 27.88 2.14
N ARG A 379 6.60 27.70 1.64
CA ARG A 379 6.84 27.39 0.23
C ARG A 379 7.72 26.16 0.14
N TYR A 380 7.16 25.11 -0.43
CA TYR A 380 7.87 23.89 -0.81
C TYR A 380 7.86 23.73 -2.32
N VAL A 381 8.80 22.94 -2.82
CA VAL A 381 8.67 22.39 -4.17
C VAL A 381 7.43 21.49 -4.18
N THR A 382 6.71 21.41 -5.30
CA THR A 382 5.60 20.46 -5.46
C THR A 382 6.02 19.07 -4.98
N LEU A 383 5.18 18.43 -4.19
CA LEU A 383 5.44 17.11 -3.63
C LEU A 383 5.56 16.05 -4.72
N MET A 384 5.02 16.30 -5.92
CA MET A 384 5.22 15.43 -7.08
C MET A 384 6.66 15.41 -7.62
N GLN A 385 7.55 16.28 -7.11
CA GLN A 385 9.01 16.21 -7.33
C GLN A 385 9.77 15.58 -6.17
N ASP A 386 9.10 15.21 -5.07
CA ASP A 386 9.69 14.37 -4.04
C ASP A 386 9.62 12.88 -4.48
N PRO A 387 10.73 12.12 -4.44
CA PRO A 387 10.78 10.78 -5.01
C PRO A 387 9.86 9.79 -4.28
N VAL A 388 9.80 9.85 -2.95
CA VAL A 388 8.99 8.95 -2.12
C VAL A 388 7.51 9.29 -2.25
N TYR A 389 7.15 10.58 -2.25
CA TYR A 389 5.79 11.05 -2.42
C TYR A 389 5.26 10.70 -3.82
N ARG A 390 6.05 10.97 -4.87
CA ARG A 390 5.66 10.68 -6.25
C ARG A 390 5.48 9.18 -6.49
N ALA A 391 6.33 8.34 -5.90
CA ALA A 391 6.13 6.90 -5.89
C ALA A 391 4.87 6.52 -5.10
N GLY A 392 4.66 7.17 -3.94
CA GLY A 392 3.44 7.17 -3.12
C GLY A 392 2.16 7.28 -3.94
N VAL A 393 2.03 8.37 -4.69
CA VAL A 393 0.90 8.62 -5.59
C VAL A 393 0.77 7.53 -6.67
N ALA A 394 1.88 6.99 -7.16
CA ALA A 394 1.87 5.93 -8.19
C ALA A 394 1.32 4.59 -7.66
N TRP A 395 1.59 4.23 -6.40
CA TRP A 395 1.09 2.99 -5.80
C TRP A 395 -0.20 3.19 -5.00
N GLN A 396 -0.70 4.41 -4.81
CA GLN A 396 -1.87 4.69 -3.98
C GLN A 396 -3.10 3.85 -4.33
N ASN A 397 -3.33 3.52 -5.62
CA ASN A 397 -4.45 2.67 -6.05
C ASN A 397 -4.27 1.17 -5.76
N THR A 398 -3.13 0.76 -5.22
CA THR A 398 -2.76 -0.65 -5.07
C THR A 398 -3.43 -1.25 -3.85
N ALA A 399 -4.26 -2.26 -4.07
CA ALA A 399 -4.92 -3.05 -3.04
C ALA A 399 -5.65 -2.21 -1.97
N TYR A 400 -5.12 -2.09 -0.75
CA TYR A 400 -5.67 -1.17 0.26
C TYR A 400 -4.89 0.14 0.20
N ASN A 401 -5.51 1.17 -0.36
CA ASN A 401 -4.89 2.47 -0.57
C ASN A 401 -4.33 3.06 0.74
N GLN A 402 -3.20 3.75 0.67
CA GLN A 402 -2.55 4.41 1.83
C GLN A 402 -2.07 5.80 1.44
N PRO A 403 -1.94 6.72 2.41
CA PRO A 403 -1.49 8.08 2.12
C PRO A 403 -0.03 8.09 1.65
N PRO A 404 0.33 8.99 0.71
CA PRO A 404 1.72 9.21 0.35
C PRO A 404 2.49 9.88 1.52
N HIS A 405 3.79 9.64 1.61
CA HIS A 405 4.71 10.35 2.52
C HIS A 405 5.85 10.97 1.71
N THR A 406 6.53 11.97 2.28
CA THR A 406 7.70 12.61 1.67
C THR A 406 9.00 11.91 2.05
N SER A 407 10.04 12.08 1.24
CA SER A 407 11.40 11.56 1.52
C SER A 407 12.14 12.32 2.63
N PHE A 408 11.56 13.43 3.08
CA PHE A 408 12.06 14.31 4.12
C PHE A 408 10.93 14.63 5.09
N TYR A 409 11.27 15.00 6.33
CA TYR A 409 10.27 15.42 7.30
C TYR A 409 9.63 16.76 6.91
N LEU A 410 8.34 16.70 6.58
CA LEU A 410 7.49 17.86 6.29
C LEU A 410 6.50 18.05 7.44
N GLY A 411 6.98 18.69 8.51
CA GLY A 411 6.23 18.94 9.74
C GLY A 411 6.58 20.27 10.42
N GLU A 412 5.98 20.50 11.59
CA GLU A 412 6.29 21.65 12.43
C GLU A 412 7.51 21.38 13.33
N PRO A 413 8.39 22.37 13.58
CA PRO A 413 9.37 22.24 14.64
C PRO A 413 8.63 22.14 15.97
N LYS A 414 9.22 21.36 16.87
CA LYS A 414 8.74 21.29 18.24
C LYS A 414 8.59 22.69 18.83
N VAL A 415 7.38 23.00 19.26
CA VAL A 415 7.08 24.21 20.03
C VAL A 415 7.69 24.02 21.42
N THR A 416 8.78 24.72 21.68
CA THR A 416 9.26 24.93 23.06
C THR A 416 8.32 25.91 23.72
N GLU A 417 7.70 25.56 24.85
CA GLU A 417 6.93 26.51 25.66
C GLU A 417 7.85 27.64 26.20
N GLU A 418 8.09 28.65 25.37
CA GLU A 418 8.44 30.01 25.73
C GLU A 418 7.47 30.87 24.89
N VAL A 419 6.49 31.60 25.39
CA VAL A 419 6.31 32.36 26.62
C VAL A 419 4.81 32.42 26.94
N LYS A 420 4.47 32.50 28.24
CA LYS A 420 3.13 32.75 28.80
C LYS A 420 2.34 33.86 28.12
#